data_AF-A0A084SKQ2-F1
#
_entry.id   AF-A0A084SKQ2-F1
#
_cell.length_a   1.000
_cell.length_b   1.000
_cell.length_c   1.000
_cell.angle_alpha   90.00
_cell.angle_beta   90.00
_cell.angle_gamma   90.00
#
_symmetry.space_group_name_H-M   'P 1'
#
loop_
_entity.id
_entity.type
_entity.pdbx_description
1 polymer ?
#
loop_
_entity_poly.entity_id
_entity_poly.type
_entity_poly.pdbx_seq_one_letter_code
_entity_poly.pdbx_strand_id
1 'polypeptide(L)'
;MNSLPPTERRQLELQGWLLLPGVLPAKELAAMHAAWERLAATLPNEGANTNWGPDLTSDPAFALCRTHPRVLAALGVLLDDDLHVRWLHGRSPPRGHGRQGLHVDWSKPTPAERQLLANAFWVLDDMDRDNGATRP
;
A
#
# COMPACT_ATOMS: atom_id res chain seq x y z
N MET A 1 8.37 -18.18 11.91
CA MET A 1 8.32 -16.93 11.12
C MET A 1 7.87 -17.30 9.72
N ASN A 2 6.80 -16.71 9.21
CA ASN A 2 6.36 -16.97 7.84
C ASN A 2 7.37 -16.30 6.89
N SER A 3 8.19 -17.09 6.19
CA SER A 3 9.18 -16.58 5.25
C SER A 3 8.58 -16.40 3.85
N LEU A 4 9.14 -15.47 3.07
CA LEU A 4 8.84 -15.35 1.66
C LEU A 4 9.41 -16.56 0.88
N PRO A 5 8.69 -17.12 -0.10
CA PRO A 5 9.25 -18.07 -1.05
C PRO A 5 10.55 -17.54 -1.69
N PRO A 6 11.58 -18.38 -1.93
CA PRO A 6 12.85 -17.92 -2.48
C PRO A 6 12.75 -17.18 -3.82
N THR A 7 11.77 -17.56 -4.66
CA THR A 7 11.49 -16.90 -5.95
C THR A 7 10.93 -15.50 -5.76
N GLU A 8 9.97 -15.33 -4.85
CA GLU A 8 9.39 -14.03 -4.50
C GLU A 8 10.45 -13.11 -3.87
N ARG A 9 11.29 -13.66 -2.98
CA ARG A 9 12.40 -12.93 -2.37
C ARG A 9 13.36 -12.43 -3.43
N ARG A 10 13.81 -13.31 -4.32
CA ARG A 10 14.75 -12.94 -5.40
C ARG A 10 14.16 -11.90 -6.35
N GLN A 11 12.87 -11.99 -6.67
CA GLN A 11 12.19 -10.96 -7.45
C GLN A 11 12.24 -9.62 -6.73
N LEU A 12 11.87 -9.58 -5.45
CA LEU A 12 11.86 -8.36 -4.66
C LEU A 12 13.25 -7.71 -4.58
N GLU A 13 14.30 -8.51 -4.36
CA GLU A 13 15.70 -8.04 -4.33
C GLU A 13 16.15 -7.47 -5.70
N LEU A 14 15.69 -8.05 -6.82
CA LEU A 14 16.10 -7.62 -8.16
C LEU A 14 15.25 -6.48 -8.74
N GLN A 15 13.99 -6.36 -8.34
CA GLN A 15 13.02 -5.46 -8.96
C GLN A 15 12.57 -4.33 -8.02
N GLY A 16 12.79 -4.47 -6.71
CA GLY A 16 12.33 -3.50 -5.71
C GLY A 16 10.82 -3.51 -5.45
N TRP A 17 10.08 -4.44 -6.07
CA TRP A 17 8.64 -4.60 -5.88
C TRP A 17 8.20 -6.06 -5.99
N LEU A 18 7.06 -6.38 -5.36
CA LEU A 18 6.42 -7.69 -5.42
C LEU A 18 4.90 -7.54 -5.32
N LEU A 19 4.17 -8.27 -6.16
CA LEU A 19 2.72 -8.40 -6.05
C LEU A 19 2.38 -9.61 -5.18
N LEU A 20 1.55 -9.41 -4.16
CA LEU A 20 1.08 -10.47 -3.27
C LEU A 20 -0.42 -10.73 -3.48
N PRO A 21 -0.80 -11.68 -4.35
CA PRO A 21 -2.21 -11.98 -4.59
C PRO A 21 -2.85 -12.68 -3.40
N GLY A 22 -4.15 -12.43 -3.19
CA GLY A 22 -4.96 -13.14 -2.18
C GLY A 22 -4.61 -12.83 -0.72
N VAL A 23 -3.99 -11.68 -0.44
CA VAL A 23 -3.66 -11.26 0.94
C VAL A 23 -4.84 -10.68 1.72
N LEU A 24 -5.89 -10.24 1.02
CA LEU A 24 -7.14 -9.77 1.61
C LEU A 24 -8.22 -10.83 1.38
N PRO A 25 -8.67 -11.55 2.42
CA PRO A 25 -9.83 -12.40 2.28
C PRO A 25 -11.10 -11.55 2.08
N ALA A 26 -12.11 -12.12 1.43
CA ALA A 26 -13.31 -11.39 0.98
C ALA A 26 -14.07 -10.69 2.12
N LYS A 27 -14.05 -11.27 3.33
CA LYS A 27 -14.71 -10.71 4.51
C LYS A 27 -14.02 -9.43 4.97
N GLU A 28 -12.70 -9.45 5.06
CA GLU A 28 -11.87 -8.31 5.45
C GLU A 28 -11.97 -7.21 4.38
N LEU A 29 -11.98 -7.59 3.10
CA LEU A 29 -12.17 -6.64 2.00
C LEU A 29 -13.52 -5.90 2.13
N ALA A 30 -14.61 -6.64 2.33
CA ALA A 30 -15.94 -6.04 2.51
C ALA A 30 -16.00 -5.11 3.74
N ALA A 31 -15.31 -5.47 4.84
CA ALA A 31 -15.22 -4.61 6.02
C ALA A 31 -14.42 -3.33 5.75
N MET A 32 -13.32 -3.43 4.99
CA MET A 32 -12.52 -2.28 4.57
C MET A 32 -13.30 -1.34 3.65
N HIS A 33 -14.08 -1.87 2.70
CA HIS A 33 -14.98 -1.06 1.86
C HIS A 33 -16.04 -0.33 2.70
N ALA A 34 -16.71 -1.01 3.63
CA ALA A 34 -17.69 -0.36 4.49
C ALA A 34 -17.07 0.73 5.38
N ALA A 35 -15.86 0.51 5.90
CA ALA A 35 -15.12 1.50 6.67
C ALA A 35 -14.67 2.68 5.79
N TRP A 36 -14.21 2.41 4.56
CA TRP A 36 -13.87 3.43 3.58
C TRP A 36 -15.04 4.38 3.33
N GLU A 37 -16.21 3.86 2.96
CA GLU A 37 -17.40 4.68 2.69
C GLU A 37 -17.77 5.58 3.87
N ARG A 38 -17.75 5.02 5.10
CA ARG A 38 -18.02 5.77 6.32
C ARG A 38 -16.98 6.88 6.56
N LEU A 39 -15.70 6.60 6.35
CA LEU A 39 -14.63 7.56 6.60
C LEU A 39 -14.56 8.64 5.52
N ALA A 40 -14.70 8.25 4.25
CA ALA A 40 -14.67 9.14 3.10
C ALA A 40 -15.82 10.15 3.12
N ALA A 41 -17.00 9.76 3.60
CA ALA A 41 -18.14 10.66 3.78
C ALA A 41 -17.88 11.82 4.77
N THR A 42 -16.84 11.71 5.60
CA THR A 42 -16.45 12.77 6.56
C THR A 42 -15.40 13.73 6.00
N LEU A 43 -14.85 13.46 4.81
CA LEU A 43 -13.84 14.31 4.21
C LEU A 43 -14.46 15.60 3.67
N PRO A 44 -13.77 16.75 3.79
CA PRO A 44 -14.22 17.98 3.14
C PRO A 44 -14.37 17.78 1.63
N ASN A 45 -15.44 18.34 1.04
CA ASN A 45 -15.71 18.29 -0.41
C ASN A 45 -14.58 18.89 -1.29
N GLU A 46 -13.61 19.57 -0.70
CA GLU A 46 -12.39 20.03 -1.39
C GLU A 46 -11.50 18.87 -1.88
N GLY A 47 -11.74 17.65 -1.37
CA GLY A 47 -11.04 16.42 -1.75
C GLY A 47 -11.32 15.89 -3.16
N ALA A 48 -12.34 16.41 -3.86
CA ALA A 48 -12.77 15.91 -5.18
C ALA A 48 -11.69 16.02 -6.28
N ASN A 49 -10.62 16.79 -6.07
CA ASN A 49 -9.47 16.91 -6.98
C ASN A 49 -8.13 16.50 -6.35
N THR A 50 -8.14 15.99 -5.12
CA THR A 50 -6.92 15.57 -4.45
C THR A 50 -6.88 14.05 -4.43
N ASN A 51 -5.76 13.43 -4.79
CA ASN A 51 -5.57 11.98 -4.64
C ASN A 51 -5.61 11.54 -3.15
N TRP A 52 -6.09 12.34 -2.20
CA TRP A 52 -5.97 12.11 -0.76
C TRP A 52 -7.29 11.58 -0.19
N GLY A 53 -7.21 10.51 0.59
CA GLY A 53 -8.36 9.86 1.22
C GLY A 53 -8.43 10.15 2.73
N PRO A 54 -9.08 9.28 3.52
CA PRO A 54 -9.06 9.39 4.97
C PRO A 54 -7.80 8.78 5.59
N ASP A 55 -7.46 9.22 6.81
CA ASP A 55 -6.53 8.47 7.67
C ASP A 55 -7.20 7.17 8.12
N LEU A 56 -6.51 6.05 7.88
CA LEU A 56 -7.00 4.70 8.16
C LEU A 56 -6.32 4.09 9.38
N THR A 57 -5.35 4.79 9.97
CA THR A 57 -4.42 4.25 10.97
C THR A 57 -5.15 3.73 12.21
N SER A 58 -6.15 4.46 12.71
CA SER A 58 -6.88 4.11 13.93
C SER A 58 -8.08 3.19 13.70
N ASP A 59 -8.48 2.95 12.45
CA ASP A 59 -9.68 2.16 12.17
C ASP A 59 -9.39 0.65 12.23
N PRO A 60 -10.20 -0.13 12.98
CA PRO A 60 -9.97 -1.56 13.16
C PRO A 60 -10.14 -2.38 11.88
N ALA A 61 -10.94 -1.91 10.90
CA ALA A 61 -11.10 -2.62 9.63
C ALA A 61 -9.76 -2.76 8.87
N PHE A 62 -8.83 -1.83 9.12
CA PHE A 62 -7.51 -1.79 8.49
C PHE A 62 -6.38 -2.37 9.36
N ALA A 63 -6.71 -3.05 10.46
CA ALA A 63 -5.71 -3.61 11.37
C ALA A 63 -4.79 -4.64 10.69
N LEU A 64 -5.33 -5.44 9.79
CA LEU A 64 -4.57 -6.43 9.01
C LEU A 64 -3.43 -5.79 8.21
N CYS A 65 -3.62 -4.55 7.74
CA CYS A 65 -2.63 -3.84 6.93
C CYS A 65 -1.30 -3.62 7.65
N ARG A 66 -1.30 -3.67 8.99
CA ARG A 66 -0.12 -3.49 9.85
C ARG A 66 0.52 -4.79 10.30
N THR A 67 -0.20 -5.91 10.20
CA THR A 67 0.20 -7.18 10.84
C THR A 67 0.25 -8.35 9.88
N HIS A 68 -0.11 -8.18 8.60
CA HIS A 68 -0.17 -9.28 7.66
C HIS A 68 1.21 -9.95 7.48
N PRO A 69 1.35 -11.25 7.79
CA PRO A 69 2.66 -11.87 7.96
C PRO A 69 3.49 -11.92 6.67
N ARG A 70 2.87 -12.16 5.50
CA ARG A 70 3.62 -12.14 4.23
C ARG A 70 4.07 -10.73 3.82
N VAL A 71 3.30 -9.70 4.21
CA VAL A 71 3.67 -8.31 3.92
C VAL A 71 4.83 -7.92 4.80
N LEU A 72 4.78 -8.23 6.10
CA LEU A 72 5.90 -8.02 7.02
C LEU A 72 7.15 -8.80 6.59
N ALA A 73 7.02 -10.04 6.12
CA ALA A 73 8.14 -10.80 5.58
C ALA A 73 8.76 -10.15 4.34
N ALA A 74 7.95 -9.57 3.44
CA ALA A 74 8.45 -8.85 2.27
C ALA A 74 9.15 -7.54 2.68
N LEU A 75 8.57 -6.80 3.62
CA LEU A 75 9.17 -5.58 4.15
C LEU A 75 10.48 -5.87 4.88
N GLY A 76 10.60 -6.99 5.60
CA GLY A 76 11.83 -7.41 6.25
C GLY A 76 12.98 -7.73 5.29
N VAL A 77 12.68 -8.16 4.05
CA VAL A 77 13.70 -8.30 3.01
C VAL A 77 14.26 -6.94 2.58
N LEU A 78 13.46 -5.87 2.63
CA LEU A 78 13.84 -4.54 2.19
C LEU A 78 14.42 -3.66 3.30
N LEU A 79 13.88 -3.75 4.52
CA LEU A 79 14.14 -2.83 5.64
C LEU A 79 14.75 -3.50 6.87
N ASP A 80 15.13 -4.77 6.76
CA ASP A 80 15.51 -5.62 7.89
C ASP A 80 14.37 -5.78 8.93
N ASP A 81 14.67 -6.34 10.11
CA ASP A 81 13.64 -6.81 11.06
C ASP A 81 13.05 -5.71 11.98
N ASP A 82 13.50 -4.46 11.91
CA ASP A 82 13.04 -3.36 12.78
C ASP A 82 11.99 -2.48 12.07
N LEU A 83 10.80 -3.04 11.87
CA LEU A 83 9.73 -2.42 11.09
C LEU A 83 8.83 -1.51 11.93
N HIS A 84 8.72 -0.24 11.52
CA HIS A 84 7.76 0.70 12.08
C HIS A 84 6.79 1.22 11.02
N VAL A 85 5.50 1.05 11.25
CA VAL A 85 4.45 1.66 10.41
C VAL A 85 4.41 3.16 10.71
N ARG A 86 4.71 3.98 9.70
CA ARG A 86 4.60 5.44 9.84
C ARG A 86 3.15 5.90 9.82
N TRP A 87 2.44 5.66 8.71
CA TRP A 87 1.05 6.04 8.51
C TRP A 87 0.35 5.05 7.60
N LEU A 88 -0.98 4.95 7.73
CA LEU A 88 -1.83 4.24 6.78
C LEU A 88 -2.89 5.20 6.25
N HIS A 89 -2.89 5.44 4.95
CA HIS A 89 -3.72 6.46 4.35
C HIS A 89 -4.42 5.98 3.10
N GLY A 90 -5.67 6.41 2.93
CA GLY A 90 -6.49 6.07 1.79
C GLY A 90 -6.15 6.85 0.53
N ARG A 91 -6.34 6.23 -0.64
CA ARG A 91 -6.19 6.89 -1.95
C ARG A 91 -7.32 6.39 -2.86
N SER A 92 -8.13 7.30 -3.41
CA SER A 92 -9.13 6.97 -4.44
C SER A 92 -9.25 8.13 -5.42
N PRO A 93 -8.31 8.23 -6.39
CA PRO A 93 -8.34 9.30 -7.38
C PRO A 93 -9.60 9.18 -8.27
N PRO A 94 -10.29 10.28 -8.58
CA PRO A 94 -11.37 10.25 -9.56
C PRO A 94 -10.89 9.75 -10.92
N ARG A 95 -11.84 9.25 -11.72
CA ARG A 95 -11.57 8.82 -13.10
C ARG A 95 -10.83 9.94 -13.86
N GLY A 96 -9.69 9.59 -14.47
CA GLY A 96 -8.85 10.51 -15.23
C GLY A 96 -7.88 11.37 -14.39
N HIS A 97 -7.91 11.31 -13.06
CA HIS A 97 -7.15 12.20 -12.17
C HIS A 97 -6.02 11.50 -11.39
N GLY A 98 -5.83 10.19 -11.57
CA GLY A 98 -4.80 9.42 -10.84
C GLY A 98 -3.40 9.42 -11.46
N ARG A 99 -3.21 9.89 -12.69
CA ARG A 99 -1.94 9.71 -13.42
C ARG A 99 -0.83 10.61 -12.86
N GLN A 100 0.20 10.00 -12.30
CA GLN A 100 1.40 10.70 -11.81
C GLN A 100 2.59 10.54 -12.78
N GLY A 101 3.50 11.53 -12.76
CA GLY A 101 4.81 11.39 -13.40
C GLY A 101 5.64 10.29 -12.74
N LEU A 102 6.68 9.78 -13.43
CA LEU A 102 7.60 8.84 -12.81
C LEU A 102 8.37 9.54 -11.69
N HIS A 103 8.37 8.94 -10.51
CA HIS A 103 9.03 9.48 -9.32
C HIS A 103 9.37 8.34 -8.35
N VAL A 104 10.21 8.68 -7.38
CA VAL A 104 10.45 7.88 -6.19
C VAL A 104 9.70 8.51 -5.01
N ASP A 105 9.26 7.70 -4.06
CA ASP A 105 8.51 8.18 -2.88
C ASP A 105 9.37 8.99 -1.88
N TRP A 106 10.68 9.05 -2.12
CA TRP A 106 11.63 9.76 -1.28
C TRP A 106 12.51 10.71 -2.08
N SER A 107 12.43 12.00 -1.75
CA SER A 107 13.07 13.07 -2.53
C SER A 107 14.50 13.39 -2.12
N LYS A 108 15.00 12.83 -1.01
CA LYS A 108 16.35 13.12 -0.50
C LYS A 108 17.32 12.00 -0.87
N PRO A 109 18.61 12.31 -1.09
CA PRO A 109 19.64 11.28 -1.24
C PRO A 109 19.63 10.31 -0.05
N THR A 110 19.87 9.03 -0.34
CA THR A 110 20.00 7.97 0.67
C THR A 110 21.32 7.23 0.46
N PRO A 111 21.95 6.68 1.51
CA PRO A 111 23.12 5.83 1.35
C PRO A 111 22.79 4.63 0.47
N ALA A 112 23.71 4.23 -0.40
CA ALA A 112 23.49 3.15 -1.36
C ALA A 112 23.22 1.79 -0.68
N GLU A 113 23.73 1.64 0.55
CA GLU A 113 23.66 0.42 1.33
C GLU A 113 22.40 0.33 2.20
N ARG A 114 21.50 1.33 2.15
CA ARG A 114 20.38 1.41 3.09
C ARG A 114 19.08 1.83 2.43
N GLN A 115 18.11 0.92 2.45
CA GLN A 115 16.71 1.26 2.22
C GLN A 115 16.14 1.96 3.46
N LEU A 116 15.53 3.14 3.28
CA LEU A 116 14.98 3.92 4.40
C LEU A 116 13.46 3.75 4.58
N LEU A 117 12.76 3.33 3.53
CA LEU A 117 11.31 3.18 3.50
C LEU A 117 10.90 2.12 2.49
N ALA A 118 9.78 1.47 2.74
CA ALA A 118 9.10 0.64 1.78
C ALA A 118 7.59 0.87 1.96
N ASN A 119 6.86 0.86 0.86
CA ASN A 119 5.42 1.05 0.85
C ASN A 119 4.72 -0.27 0.54
N ALA A 120 3.65 -0.55 1.25
CA ALA A 120 2.72 -1.63 0.93
C ALA A 120 1.41 -1.01 0.46
N PHE A 121 1.02 -1.27 -0.78
CA PHE A 121 -0.26 -0.86 -1.31
C PHE A 121 -1.27 -1.98 -1.15
N TRP A 122 -2.34 -1.66 -0.42
CA TRP A 122 -3.49 -2.53 -0.25
C TRP A 122 -4.51 -2.15 -1.31
N VAL A 123 -4.75 -3.07 -2.24
CA VAL A 123 -5.61 -2.84 -3.41
C VAL A 123 -7.00 -3.35 -3.05
N LEU A 124 -7.95 -2.42 -2.90
CA LEU A 124 -9.32 -2.71 -2.45
C LEU A 124 -10.27 -2.98 -3.64
N ASP A 125 -9.93 -2.47 -4.82
CA ASP A 125 -10.72 -2.65 -6.04
C ASP A 125 -9.88 -3.38 -7.08
N ASP A 126 -10.54 -4.09 -7.99
CA ASP A 126 -9.84 -4.69 -9.13
C ASP A 126 -9.09 -3.61 -9.90
N MET A 127 -7.82 -3.86 -10.25
CA MET A 127 -7.00 -2.90 -11.02
C MET A 127 -6.76 -3.42 -12.43
N ASP A 128 -6.98 -2.57 -13.41
CA ASP A 128 -6.76 -2.85 -14.82
C ASP A 128 -6.07 -1.66 -15.53
N ARG A 129 -5.91 -1.77 -16.84
CA ARG A 129 -5.23 -0.74 -17.65
C ARG A 129 -6.05 0.54 -17.79
N ASP A 130 -7.36 0.47 -17.58
CA ASP A 130 -8.31 1.53 -17.84
C ASP A 130 -8.69 2.31 -16.57
N ASN A 131 -8.46 1.72 -15.38
CA ASN A 131 -8.74 2.35 -14.09
C ASN A 131 -7.49 2.86 -13.34
N GLY A 132 -6.33 2.80 -13.98
CA GLY A 132 -5.11 3.45 -13.48
C GLY A 132 -4.26 2.57 -12.58
N ALA A 133 -4.11 1.28 -12.91
CA ALA A 133 -3.12 0.41 -12.27
C ALA A 133 -1.72 1.07 -12.20
N THR A 134 -1.08 0.92 -11.04
CA THR A 134 0.29 1.40 -10.81
C THR A 134 1.24 0.78 -11.83
N ARG A 135 2.17 1.59 -12.33
CA ARG A 135 3.23 1.15 -13.24
C ARG A 135 4.49 0.87 -12.40
N PRO A 136 4.86 -0.40 -12.18
CA PRO A 136 6.11 -0.74 -11.51
C PRO A 136 7.32 -0.43 -12.39
#